data_AF-A0A3M6ZB84-F1
#
_entry.id   AF-A0A3M6ZB84-F1
#
_cell.length_a   1.000
_cell.length_b   1.000
_cell.length_c   1.000
_cell.angle_alpha   90.00
_cell.angle_beta   90.00
_cell.angle_gamma   90.00
#
_symmetry.space_group_name_H-M   'P 1'
#
loop_
_entity.id
_entity.type
_entity.pdbx_description
1 polymer ?
#
loop_
_entity_poly.entity_id
_entity_poly.type
_entity_poly.pdbx_seq_one_letter_code
_entity_poly.pdbx_strand_id
1 'polypeptide(L)'
;MSDQTNSVSIQFLSDIHLDRLLYQHVSIQPAAPILLLIGDIGRFDDYVQYRDFLIHHSARFEKLLLVAGNHEFYSSSRTEGLEAAERLVREPKMNGKLSFLNRGRFDVPDTNITVLGCTLHSHIISSAYTKLTHDFARIKDWQVADYNQEHENDLAWLEKSIAICSKDQPRRKIVVATHYAPAFEKTTHPANENNAISQCFSSHTLTAMKN
;
A
#
# COMPACT_ATOMS: atom_id res chain seq x y z
N MET A 1 21.21 26.20 -18.02
CA MET A 1 21.06 24.75 -18.19
C MET A 1 19.59 24.44 -17.99
N SER A 2 18.89 23.99 -19.03
CA SER A 2 17.45 23.71 -18.96
C SER A 2 17.20 22.55 -18.02
N ASP A 3 16.44 22.81 -16.95
CA ASP A 3 15.95 21.88 -15.94
C ASP A 3 14.84 20.99 -16.55
N GLN A 4 15.14 20.29 -17.65
CA GLN A 4 14.21 19.33 -18.26
C GLN A 4 14.14 18.11 -17.35
N THR A 5 13.22 18.16 -16.39
CA THR A 5 12.76 16.97 -15.67
C THR A 5 11.94 16.13 -16.65
N ASN A 6 12.33 14.88 -16.86
CA ASN A 6 11.51 13.97 -17.66
C ASN A 6 10.17 13.76 -16.95
N SER A 7 9.07 13.86 -17.70
CA SER A 7 7.76 13.46 -17.19
C SER A 7 7.65 11.94 -17.18
N VAL A 8 7.08 11.39 -16.11
CA VAL A 8 6.77 9.96 -15.98
C VAL A 8 5.29 9.80 -15.65
N SER A 9 4.69 8.74 -16.18
CA SER A 9 3.34 8.31 -15.83
C SER A 9 3.43 7.11 -14.89
N ILE A 10 2.53 7.05 -13.92
CA ILE A 10 2.38 5.92 -13.00
C ILE A 10 0.93 5.44 -13.14
N GLN A 11 0.74 4.18 -13.49
CA GLN A 11 -0.56 3.52 -13.49
C GLN A 11 -0.77 2.93 -12.09
N PHE A 12 -1.94 3.15 -11.48
CA PHE A 12 -2.24 2.62 -10.16
C PHE A 12 -3.54 1.81 -10.16
N LEU A 13 -3.58 0.78 -9.32
CA LEU A 13 -4.76 -0.05 -9.06
C LEU A 13 -4.76 -0.47 -7.58
N SER A 14 -5.94 -0.64 -6.99
CA SER A 14 -6.18 -1.26 -5.68
C SER A 14 -7.36 -2.23 -5.81
N ASP A 15 -7.62 -3.01 -4.76
CA ASP A 15 -8.87 -3.77 -4.61
C ASP A 15 -9.19 -4.68 -5.80
N ILE A 16 -8.16 -5.34 -6.33
CA ILE A 16 -8.35 -6.33 -7.40
C ILE A 16 -8.99 -7.60 -6.82
N HIS A 17 -8.69 -7.93 -5.56
CA HIS A 17 -9.26 -9.07 -4.84
C HIS A 17 -9.14 -10.40 -5.62
N LEU A 18 -7.92 -10.74 -6.06
CA LEU A 18 -7.64 -12.00 -6.77
C LEU A 18 -8.12 -13.23 -5.99
N ASP A 19 -8.12 -13.16 -4.66
CA ASP A 19 -8.65 -14.20 -3.77
C ASP A 19 -10.16 -14.42 -3.94
N ARG A 20 -10.91 -13.36 -4.27
CA ARG A 20 -12.35 -13.43 -4.60
C ARG A 20 -12.58 -13.91 -6.03
N LEU A 21 -11.61 -13.70 -6.90
CA LEU A 21 -11.64 -14.13 -8.32
C LEU A 21 -11.03 -15.52 -8.53
N LEU A 22 -10.70 -16.25 -7.46
CA LEU A 22 -10.04 -17.56 -7.52
C LEU A 22 -8.76 -17.54 -8.36
N TYR A 23 -8.07 -16.40 -8.39
CA TYR A 23 -6.88 -16.15 -9.22
C TYR A 23 -7.08 -16.49 -10.70
N GLN A 24 -8.32 -16.31 -11.21
CA GLN A 24 -8.56 -16.28 -12.65
C GLN A 24 -7.73 -15.17 -13.31
N HIS A 25 -7.43 -15.33 -14.60
CA HIS A 25 -6.53 -14.43 -15.31
C HIS A 25 -7.09 -12.99 -15.35
N VAL A 26 -6.53 -12.12 -14.51
CA VAL A 26 -6.76 -10.67 -14.56
C VAL A 26 -5.67 -10.04 -15.41
N SER A 27 -6.05 -9.51 -16.57
CA SER A 27 -5.11 -8.83 -17.46
C SER A 27 -5.08 -7.34 -17.17
N ILE A 28 -3.95 -6.82 -16.70
CA ILE A 28 -3.72 -5.36 -16.63
C ILE A 28 -2.99 -4.93 -17.89
N GLN A 29 -3.64 -4.11 -18.72
CA GLN A 29 -2.99 -3.51 -19.88
C GLN A 29 -2.12 -2.34 -19.43
N PRO A 30 -0.81 -2.32 -19.79
CA PRO A 30 0.06 -1.21 -19.46
C PRO A 30 -0.43 0.09 -20.09
N ALA A 31 -0.73 1.07 -19.24
CA ALA A 31 -0.99 2.47 -19.61
C ALA A 31 0.17 3.40 -19.21
N ALA A 32 1.18 2.87 -18.51
CA ALA A 32 2.34 3.57 -18.01
C ALA A 32 3.51 2.59 -17.76
N PRO A 33 4.77 3.06 -17.67
CA PRO A 33 5.92 2.19 -17.39
C PRO A 33 5.94 1.61 -15.98
N ILE A 34 5.39 2.34 -15.00
CA ILE A 34 5.33 1.93 -13.59
C ILE A 34 3.91 1.51 -13.25
N LEU A 35 3.75 0.31 -12.70
CA LEU A 35 2.52 -0.17 -12.08
C LEU A 35 2.62 -0.08 -10.56
N LEU A 36 1.73 0.69 -9.94
CA LEU A 36 1.61 0.84 -8.50
C LEU A 36 0.35 0.10 -8.01
N LEU A 37 0.54 -1.01 -7.32
CA LEU A 37 -0.50 -1.83 -6.73
C LEU A 37 -0.68 -1.43 -5.26
N ILE A 38 -1.84 -0.90 -4.89
CA ILE A 38 -2.10 -0.21 -3.62
C ILE A 38 -3.10 -0.97 -2.77
N GLY A 39 -2.70 -2.16 -2.32
CA GLY A 39 -3.46 -2.95 -1.37
C GLY A 39 -4.65 -3.70 -1.94
N ASP A 40 -5.03 -4.75 -1.21
CA ASP A 40 -6.13 -5.66 -1.50
C ASP A 40 -6.10 -6.21 -2.93
N ILE A 41 -4.91 -6.60 -3.37
CA ILE A 41 -4.69 -7.26 -4.65
C ILE A 41 -5.02 -8.75 -4.54
N GLY A 42 -4.71 -9.37 -3.41
CA GLY A 42 -4.97 -10.77 -3.11
C GLY A 42 -4.35 -11.16 -1.76
N ARG A 43 -4.09 -12.45 -1.53
CA ARG A 43 -3.47 -12.95 -0.29
C ARG A 43 -2.03 -13.41 -0.54
N PHE A 44 -1.11 -13.08 0.37
CA PHE A 44 0.25 -13.61 0.33
C PHE A 44 0.32 -15.11 0.67
N ASP A 45 -0.67 -15.62 1.40
CA ASP A 45 -0.80 -17.05 1.72
C ASP A 45 -1.07 -17.90 0.46
N ASP A 46 -1.73 -17.33 -0.56
CA ASP A 46 -1.87 -17.91 -1.91
C ASP A 46 -0.60 -17.65 -2.75
N TYR A 47 0.56 -17.97 -2.18
CA TYR A 47 1.87 -17.49 -2.62
C TYR A 47 2.15 -17.78 -4.09
N VAL A 48 1.85 -19.01 -4.56
CA VAL A 48 2.15 -19.43 -5.93
C VAL A 48 1.34 -18.60 -6.93
N GLN A 49 0.04 -18.43 -6.68
CA GLN A 49 -0.85 -17.72 -7.59
C GLN A 49 -0.57 -16.21 -7.58
N TYR A 50 -0.33 -15.63 -6.39
CA TYR A 50 0.05 -14.22 -6.26
C TYR A 50 1.38 -13.94 -6.95
N ARG A 51 2.38 -14.81 -6.76
CA ARG A 51 3.68 -14.72 -7.44
C ARG A 51 3.52 -14.78 -8.95
N ASP A 52 2.76 -15.73 -9.48
CA ASP A 52 2.62 -15.91 -10.92
C ASP A 52 1.89 -14.71 -11.55
N PHE A 53 0.91 -14.13 -10.85
CA PHE A 53 0.30 -12.86 -11.22
C PHE A 53 1.32 -11.72 -11.31
N LEU A 54 2.17 -11.56 -10.28
CA LEU A 54 3.20 -10.51 -10.27
C LEU A 54 4.27 -10.74 -11.34
N ILE A 55 4.71 -11.98 -11.59
CA ILE A 55 5.68 -12.32 -12.65
C ILE A 55 5.09 -11.97 -14.03
N HIS A 56 3.83 -12.32 -14.27
CA HIS A 56 3.16 -12.02 -15.52
C HIS A 56 3.19 -10.51 -15.81
N HIS A 57 2.91 -9.68 -14.80
CA HIS A 57 2.89 -8.23 -14.96
C HIS A 57 4.29 -7.62 -14.94
N SER A 58 5.25 -8.17 -14.20
CA SER A 58 6.65 -7.68 -14.22
C SER A 58 7.32 -7.84 -15.59
N ALA A 59 6.85 -8.78 -16.42
CA ALA A 59 7.28 -8.89 -17.82
C ALA A 59 6.77 -7.74 -18.71
N ARG A 60 5.68 -7.06 -18.33
CA ARG A 60 4.96 -6.06 -19.15
C ARG A 60 5.17 -4.62 -18.70
N PHE A 61 5.64 -4.42 -17.47
CA PHE A 61 5.97 -3.12 -16.89
C PHE A 61 7.49 -3.00 -16.66
N GLU A 62 7.97 -1.76 -16.58
CA GLU A 62 9.36 -1.47 -16.23
C GLU A 62 9.60 -1.65 -14.73
N LYS A 63 8.61 -1.26 -13.91
CA LYS A 63 8.65 -1.40 -12.45
C LYS A 63 7.27 -1.72 -11.89
N LEU A 64 7.22 -2.63 -10.92
CA LEU A 64 6.07 -2.88 -10.07
C LEU A 64 6.38 -2.35 -8.66
N LEU A 65 5.50 -1.51 -8.15
CA LEU A 65 5.50 -1.06 -6.76
C LEU A 65 4.29 -1.68 -6.08
N LEU A 66 4.50 -2.34 -4.95
CA LEU A 66 3.45 -3.03 -4.21
C LEU A 66 3.33 -2.45 -2.80
N VAL A 67 2.14 -2.03 -2.41
CA VAL A 67 1.75 -1.73 -1.04
C VAL A 67 0.73 -2.81 -0.63
N ALA A 68 0.88 -3.38 0.56
CA ALA A 68 -0.07 -4.36 1.08
C ALA A 68 -1.29 -3.66 1.70
N GLY A 69 -2.47 -4.23 1.47
CA GLY A 69 -3.68 -3.97 2.24
C GLY A 69 -3.85 -5.02 3.33
N ASN A 70 -5.07 -5.17 3.84
CA ASN A 70 -5.37 -6.17 4.86
C ASN A 70 -5.59 -7.56 4.27
N HIS A 71 -6.10 -7.65 3.04
CA HIS A 71 -6.31 -8.95 2.38
C HIS A 71 -5.00 -9.69 2.16
N GLU A 72 -3.89 -8.98 1.91
CA GLU A 72 -2.57 -9.59 1.77
C GLU A 72 -2.18 -10.47 2.96
N PHE A 73 -2.67 -10.17 4.17
CA PHE A 73 -2.36 -10.89 5.41
C PHE A 73 -3.44 -11.90 5.83
N TYR A 74 -4.50 -12.08 5.05
CA TYR A 74 -5.51 -13.08 5.37
C TYR A 74 -4.93 -14.50 5.37
N SER A 75 -5.37 -15.31 6.34
CA SER A 75 -4.92 -16.69 6.60
C SER A 75 -3.46 -16.82 7.08
N SER A 76 -2.75 -15.72 7.27
CA SER A 76 -1.41 -15.66 7.85
C SER A 76 -1.35 -14.70 9.04
N SER A 77 -0.29 -14.75 9.82
CA SER A 77 0.09 -13.64 10.69
C SER A 77 0.69 -12.51 9.86
N ARG A 78 0.82 -11.33 10.47
CA ARG A 78 1.48 -10.20 9.80
C ARG A 78 2.94 -10.49 9.46
N THR A 79 3.67 -11.13 10.39
CA THR A 79 5.08 -11.52 10.19
C THR A 79 5.23 -12.48 9.01
N GLU A 80 4.44 -13.55 8.95
CA GLU A 80 4.46 -14.52 7.84
C GLU A 80 4.14 -13.85 6.49
N GLY A 81 3.18 -12.93 6.47
CA GLY A 81 2.83 -12.18 5.26
C GLY A 81 3.96 -11.27 4.79
N LEU A 82 4.63 -10.55 5.70
CA LEU A 82 5.80 -9.72 5.35
C LEU A 82 6.96 -10.57 4.83
N GLU A 83 7.23 -11.73 5.44
CA GLU A 83 8.24 -12.67 4.95
C GLU A 83 7.90 -13.20 3.55
N ALA A 84 6.62 -13.47 3.27
CA ALA A 84 6.15 -13.82 1.93
C ALA A 84 6.37 -12.68 0.93
N ALA A 85 6.03 -11.44 1.28
CA ALA A 85 6.28 -10.27 0.42
C ALA A 85 7.77 -10.09 0.10
N GLU A 86 8.65 -10.23 1.10
CA GLU A 86 10.10 -10.16 0.89
C GLU A 86 10.62 -11.32 0.04
N ARG A 87 10.03 -12.51 0.13
CA ARG A 87 10.31 -13.62 -0.79
C ARG A 87 9.89 -13.28 -2.22
N LEU A 88 8.70 -12.69 -2.44
CA LEU A 88 8.23 -12.26 -3.75
C LEU A 88 9.20 -11.27 -4.42
N VAL A 89 9.74 -10.30 -3.67
CA VAL A 89 10.74 -9.34 -4.17
C VAL A 89 12.02 -10.03 -4.66
N ARG A 90 12.41 -11.14 -4.01
CA ARG A 90 13.62 -11.92 -4.32
C ARG A 90 13.40 -13.02 -5.36
N GLU A 91 12.18 -13.21 -5.85
CA GLU A 91 11.89 -14.22 -6.88
C GLU A 91 12.72 -13.94 -8.15
N PRO A 92 13.55 -14.89 -8.61
CA PRO A 92 14.45 -14.66 -9.75
C PRO A 92 13.71 -14.20 -11.01
N LYS A 93 12.50 -14.72 -11.23
CA LYS A 93 11.64 -14.37 -12.37
C LYS A 93 11.09 -12.94 -12.32
N MET A 94 11.22 -12.22 -11.20
CA MET A 94 10.86 -10.80 -11.11
C MET A 94 11.91 -9.88 -11.76
N ASN A 95 13.13 -10.37 -12.01
CA ASN A 95 14.22 -9.61 -12.63
C ASN A 95 14.49 -8.25 -11.93
N GLY A 96 14.34 -8.19 -10.60
CA GLY A 96 14.51 -6.96 -9.80
C GLY A 96 13.45 -5.87 -10.03
N LYS A 97 12.39 -6.16 -10.78
CA LYS A 97 11.36 -5.18 -11.14
C LYS A 97 10.31 -4.94 -10.06
N LEU A 98 10.16 -5.84 -9.09
CA LEU A 98 9.25 -5.66 -7.98
C LEU A 98 9.93 -4.89 -6.84
N SER A 99 9.24 -3.91 -6.28
CA SER A 99 9.58 -3.30 -5.00
C SER A 99 8.35 -3.34 -4.09
N PHE A 100 8.51 -3.94 -2.91
CA PHE A 100 7.50 -3.91 -1.86
C PHE A 100 7.73 -2.67 -0.98
N LEU A 101 6.70 -1.86 -0.82
CA LEU A 101 6.72 -0.61 -0.07
C LEU A 101 5.93 -0.79 1.24
N ASN A 102 6.66 -1.23 2.27
CA ASN A 102 6.16 -1.28 3.65
C ASN A 102 7.01 -0.31 4.48
N ARG A 103 6.53 0.93 4.63
CA ARG A 103 7.37 2.07 5.05
C ARG A 103 8.59 2.20 4.13
N GLY A 104 8.31 2.12 2.83
CA GLY A 104 9.30 2.05 1.76
C GLY A 104 9.31 3.29 0.86
N ARG A 105 10.47 3.57 0.28
CA ARG A 105 10.69 4.67 -0.67
C ARG A 105 11.20 4.13 -2.00
N PHE A 106 10.63 4.63 -3.09
CA PHE A 106 11.12 4.41 -4.45
C PHE A 106 11.33 5.75 -5.16
N ASP A 107 12.57 6.08 -5.48
CA ASP A 107 12.89 7.25 -6.30
C ASP A 107 12.80 6.86 -7.77
N VAL A 108 11.91 7.52 -8.51
CA VAL A 108 11.72 7.21 -9.92
C VAL A 108 12.94 7.69 -10.72
N PRO A 109 13.66 6.79 -11.42
CA PRO A 109 14.88 7.14 -12.15
C PRO A 109 14.66 8.30 -13.12
N ASP A 110 15.69 9.16 -13.26
CA ASP A 110 15.71 10.28 -14.20
C ASP A 110 14.57 11.31 -14.05
N THR A 111 13.89 11.31 -12.90
CA THR A 111 12.84 12.29 -12.58
C THR A 111 13.03 12.89 -11.19
N ASN A 112 12.29 13.96 -10.89
CA ASN A 112 12.18 14.52 -9.55
C ASN A 112 11.02 13.90 -8.74
N ILE A 113 10.59 12.67 -9.03
CA ILE A 113 9.45 12.04 -8.34
C ILE A 113 9.93 10.94 -7.39
N THR A 114 9.39 10.95 -6.17
CA THR A 114 9.54 9.88 -5.18
C THR A 114 8.18 9.32 -4.82
N VAL A 115 8.08 8.00 -4.78
CA VAL A 115 6.93 7.27 -4.23
C VAL A 115 7.28 6.82 -2.81
N LEU A 116 6.47 7.22 -1.84
CA LEU A 116 6.49 6.72 -0.47
C LEU A 116 5.29 5.80 -0.29
N GLY A 117 5.49 4.59 0.21
CA GLY A 117 4.42 3.61 0.38
C GLY A 117 4.43 2.91 1.73
N CYS A 118 3.25 2.79 2.32
CA CYS A 118 2.96 1.99 3.51
C CYS A 118 1.47 1.62 3.53
N THR A 119 1.07 0.63 4.32
CA THR A 119 -0.34 0.25 4.44
C THR A 119 -1.17 1.38 5.04
N LEU A 120 -0.61 2.08 6.04
CA LEU A 120 -1.22 3.17 6.82
C LEU A 120 -2.57 2.77 7.39
N HIS A 121 -2.62 1.64 8.12
CA HIS A 121 -3.80 1.20 8.88
C HIS A 121 -4.54 2.39 9.51
N SER A 122 -5.86 2.36 9.59
CA SER A 122 -6.59 3.43 10.29
C SER A 122 -6.29 3.44 11.80
N HIS A 123 -7.00 4.27 12.57
CA HIS A 123 -6.89 4.26 14.03
C HIS A 123 -8.26 3.96 14.66
N ILE A 124 -8.36 2.85 15.38
CA ILE A 124 -9.61 2.38 16.01
C ILE A 124 -9.59 2.70 17.51
N ILE A 125 -10.55 3.52 17.96
CA ILE A 125 -10.62 3.95 19.38
C ILE A 125 -11.13 2.83 20.30
N SER A 126 -12.02 1.97 19.80
CA SER A 126 -12.66 0.92 20.60
C SER A 126 -12.54 -0.44 19.92
N SER A 127 -12.04 -1.43 20.65
CA SER A 127 -11.95 -2.80 20.15
C SER A 127 -13.32 -3.41 19.80
N ALA A 128 -14.42 -2.88 20.35
CA ALA A 128 -15.76 -3.28 19.99
C ALA A 128 -16.08 -3.02 18.51
N TYR A 129 -15.43 -2.05 17.86
CA TYR A 129 -15.67 -1.70 16.46
C TYR A 129 -15.16 -2.78 15.50
N THR A 130 -14.18 -3.58 15.92
CA THR A 130 -13.73 -4.72 15.10
C THR A 130 -14.81 -5.78 14.92
N LYS A 131 -15.81 -5.87 15.81
CA LYS A 131 -16.97 -6.77 15.62
C LYS A 131 -17.85 -6.35 14.45
N LEU A 132 -17.64 -5.15 13.91
CA LEU A 132 -18.35 -4.61 12.75
C LEU A 132 -17.70 -5.00 11.43
N THR A 133 -16.52 -5.62 11.47
CA THR A 133 -15.84 -6.20 10.30
C THR A 133 -15.36 -7.63 10.59
N HIS A 134 -15.27 -8.46 9.57
CA HIS A 134 -14.67 -9.79 9.71
C HIS A 134 -13.15 -9.78 9.49
N ASP A 135 -12.57 -8.64 9.10
CA ASP A 135 -11.17 -8.57 8.61
C ASP A 135 -10.16 -8.96 9.67
N PHE A 136 -10.32 -8.45 10.90
CA PHE A 136 -9.41 -8.74 12.02
C PHE A 136 -9.33 -10.24 12.32
N ALA A 137 -10.47 -10.94 12.25
CA ALA A 137 -10.53 -12.37 12.51
C ALA A 137 -9.87 -13.22 11.41
N ARG A 138 -9.55 -12.63 10.26
CA ARG A 138 -8.91 -13.34 9.14
C ARG A 138 -7.39 -13.27 9.17
N ILE A 139 -6.81 -12.44 10.03
CA ILE A 139 -5.36 -12.31 10.22
C ILE A 139 -5.00 -12.99 11.55
N LYS A 140 -4.04 -13.92 11.53
CA LYS A 140 -3.64 -14.68 12.72
C LYS A 140 -2.98 -13.74 13.74
N ASP A 141 -3.33 -13.92 15.01
CA ASP A 141 -2.76 -13.19 16.14
C ASP A 141 -2.80 -11.66 15.99
N TRP A 142 -3.85 -11.13 15.33
CA TRP A 142 -3.96 -9.71 15.02
C TRP A 142 -4.98 -9.01 15.92
N GLN A 143 -4.51 -8.13 16.80
CA GLN A 143 -5.34 -7.36 17.71
C GLN A 143 -5.41 -5.89 17.29
N VAL A 144 -6.39 -5.17 17.85
CA VAL A 144 -6.54 -3.72 17.66
C VAL A 144 -5.31 -2.95 18.14
N ALA A 145 -4.67 -3.43 19.20
CA ALA A 145 -3.43 -2.83 19.69
C ALA A 145 -2.32 -2.91 18.63
N ASP A 146 -2.16 -4.06 17.95
CA ASP A 146 -1.16 -4.23 16.87
C ASP A 146 -1.49 -3.36 15.67
N TYR A 147 -2.77 -3.30 15.30
CA TYR A 147 -3.27 -2.46 14.20
C TYR A 147 -3.01 -0.97 14.43
N ASN A 148 -3.37 -0.45 15.60
CA ASN A 148 -3.10 0.94 15.96
C ASN A 148 -1.59 1.18 16.12
N GLN A 149 -0.81 0.22 16.62
CA GLN A 149 0.64 0.37 16.71
C GLN A 149 1.29 0.48 15.33
N GLU A 150 0.82 -0.29 14.34
CA GLU A 150 1.30 -0.15 12.97
C GLU A 150 0.84 1.16 12.32
N HIS A 151 -0.34 1.69 12.65
CA HIS A 151 -0.74 3.04 12.25
C HIS A 151 0.27 4.10 12.74
N GLU A 152 0.59 4.09 14.03
CA GLU A 152 1.55 5.05 14.62
C GLU A 152 2.95 4.90 13.99
N ASN A 153 3.39 3.66 13.74
CA ASN A 153 4.67 3.39 13.08
C ASN A 153 4.69 3.93 11.63
N ASP A 154 3.61 3.73 10.88
CA ASP A 154 3.46 4.23 9.52
C ASP A 154 3.40 5.76 9.47
N LEU A 155 2.65 6.39 10.37
CA LEU A 155 2.51 7.83 10.48
C LEU A 155 3.86 8.49 10.79
N ALA A 156 4.54 8.04 11.85
CA ALA A 156 5.83 8.59 12.25
C ALA A 156 6.90 8.44 11.15
N TRP A 157 6.90 7.30 10.44
CA TRP A 157 7.80 7.09 9.31
C TRP A 157 7.47 8.02 8.15
N LEU A 158 6.19 8.21 7.81
CA LEU A 158 5.75 9.02 6.68
C LEU A 158 6.06 10.50 6.90
N GLU A 159 5.75 11.04 8.09
CA GLU A 159 6.08 12.42 8.48
C GLU A 159 7.58 12.69 8.37
N LYS A 160 8.40 11.80 8.95
CA LYS A 160 9.85 11.90 8.87
C LYS A 160 10.34 11.85 7.43
N SER A 161 9.80 10.94 6.61
CA SER A 161 10.21 10.76 5.21
C SER A 161 9.88 11.97 4.34
N ILE A 162 8.70 12.57 4.55
CA ILE A 162 8.28 13.80 3.86
C ILE A 162 9.15 14.98 4.29
N ALA A 163 9.42 15.13 5.59
CA ALA A 163 10.27 16.20 6.10
C ALA A 163 11.69 16.13 5.51
N ILE A 164 12.28 14.92 5.47
CA ILE A 164 13.59 14.68 4.85
C ILE A 164 13.57 15.04 3.36
N CYS A 165 12.59 14.53 2.60
CA CYS A 165 12.49 14.82 1.17
C CYS A 165 12.34 16.32 0.89
N SER A 166 11.48 17.00 1.66
CA SER A 166 11.21 18.43 1.48
C SER A 166 12.42 19.30 1.84
N LYS A 167 13.19 18.91 2.85
CA LYS A 167 14.40 19.62 3.28
C LYS A 167 15.56 19.42 2.31
N ASP A 168 15.85 18.17 1.94
CA ASP A 168 17.05 17.83 1.18
C ASP A 168 16.86 18.03 -0.32
N GLN A 169 15.61 17.93 -0.81
CA GLN A 169 15.28 17.98 -2.23
C GLN A 169 14.00 18.81 -2.46
N PRO A 170 14.02 20.14 -2.26
CA PRO A 170 12.82 20.99 -2.23
C PRO A 170 12.02 21.02 -3.55
N ARG A 171 12.64 20.62 -4.67
CA ARG A 171 11.96 20.52 -5.98
C ARG A 171 11.41 19.11 -6.27
N ARG A 172 11.60 18.15 -5.36
CA ARG A 172 11.15 16.76 -5.53
C ARG A 172 9.66 16.66 -5.21
N LYS A 173 8.91 16.05 -6.12
CA LYS A 173 7.48 15.76 -5.97
C LYS A 173 7.34 14.42 -5.26
N ILE A 174 6.49 14.39 -4.25
CA ILE A 174 6.24 13.19 -3.44
C ILE A 174 4.86 12.66 -3.80
N VAL A 175 4.81 11.38 -4.17
CA VAL A 175 3.59 10.59 -4.31
C VAL A 175 3.50 9.69 -3.08
N VAL A 176 2.42 9.81 -2.31
CA VAL A 176 2.15 8.96 -1.16
C VAL A 176 1.13 7.91 -1.57
N ALA A 177 1.46 6.63 -1.36
CA ALA A 177 0.62 5.49 -1.71
C ALA A 177 0.27 4.71 -0.44
N THR A 178 -1.02 4.70 -0.09
CA THR A 178 -1.54 4.00 1.09
C THR A 178 -2.80 3.22 0.75
N HIS A 179 -2.97 2.05 1.36
CA HIS A 179 -4.19 1.25 1.20
C HIS A 179 -5.36 1.92 1.91
N TYR A 180 -5.17 2.18 3.20
CA TYR A 180 -6.18 2.84 4.02
C TYR A 180 -6.18 4.35 3.76
N ALA A 181 -7.38 4.94 3.84
CA ALA A 181 -7.58 6.34 3.57
C ALA A 181 -7.03 7.22 4.71
N PRO A 182 -6.11 8.16 4.44
CA PRO A 182 -5.54 9.03 5.46
C PRO A 182 -6.48 10.19 5.86
N ALA A 183 -7.66 10.28 5.26
CA ALA A 183 -8.65 11.31 5.54
C ALA A 183 -10.04 10.67 5.48
N PHE A 184 -11.03 11.30 6.11
CA PHE A 184 -12.46 11.02 5.87
C PHE A 184 -13.04 11.89 4.75
N GLU A 185 -12.55 13.15 4.65
CA GLU A 185 -12.99 14.09 3.63
C GLU A 185 -12.67 13.53 2.24
N LYS A 186 -13.69 13.44 1.37
CA LYS A 186 -13.61 12.92 -0.02
C LYS A 186 -13.30 11.43 -0.16
N THR A 187 -13.20 10.68 0.93
CA THR A 187 -12.96 9.22 0.92
C THR A 187 -14.14 8.44 1.51
N THR A 188 -14.92 9.09 2.36
CA THR A 188 -16.12 8.53 3.00
C THR A 188 -17.35 9.34 2.59
N HIS A 189 -18.50 8.67 2.43
CA HIS A 189 -19.75 9.38 2.24
C HIS A 189 -20.05 10.28 3.46
N PRO A 190 -20.44 11.56 3.32
CA PRO A 190 -20.57 12.49 4.44
C PRO A 190 -21.42 11.98 5.61
N ALA A 191 -22.48 11.22 5.31
CA ALA A 191 -23.35 10.61 6.34
C ALA A 191 -22.67 9.52 7.21
N ASN A 192 -21.48 9.07 6.81
CA ASN A 192 -20.75 7.97 7.45
C ASN A 192 -19.37 8.40 7.98
N GLU A 193 -19.06 9.70 7.98
CA GLU A 193 -17.76 10.20 8.45
C GLU A 193 -17.55 9.91 9.94
N ASN A 194 -16.36 9.39 10.27
CA ASN A 194 -15.87 9.12 11.61
C ASN A 194 -16.85 8.34 12.53
N ASN A 195 -17.66 7.46 11.94
CA ASN A 195 -18.48 6.51 12.68
C ASN A 195 -17.69 5.23 12.99
N ALA A 196 -18.29 4.33 13.76
CA ALA A 196 -17.63 3.09 14.19
C ALA A 196 -17.11 2.22 13.03
N ILE A 197 -17.80 2.21 11.88
CA ILE A 197 -17.41 1.42 10.71
C ILE A 197 -16.32 2.15 9.92
N SER A 198 -16.48 3.44 9.64
CA SER A 198 -15.49 4.17 8.83
C SER A 198 -14.15 4.33 9.54
N GLN A 199 -14.12 4.35 10.87
CA GLN A 199 -12.87 4.26 11.63
C GLN A 199 -12.08 2.97 11.40
N CYS A 200 -12.70 1.90 10.89
CA CYS A 200 -12.00 0.67 10.50
C CYS A 200 -11.25 0.81 9.17
N PHE A 201 -11.52 1.86 8.38
CA PHE A 201 -11.00 2.01 7.00
C PHE A 201 -10.41 3.39 6.69
N SER A 202 -10.65 4.39 7.55
CA SER A 202 -10.21 5.77 7.35
C SER A 202 -9.77 6.39 8.67
N SER A 203 -8.88 7.38 8.58
CA SER A 203 -8.34 8.10 9.73
C SER A 203 -8.26 9.61 9.47
N HIS A 204 -7.81 10.37 10.47
CA HIS A 204 -7.55 11.82 10.36
C HIS A 204 -6.08 12.15 10.06
N THR A 205 -5.26 11.17 9.63
CA THR A 205 -3.82 11.33 9.40
C THR A 205 -3.46 12.55 8.57
N LEU A 206 -4.14 12.78 7.44
CA LEU A 206 -3.84 13.89 6.54
C LEU A 206 -4.07 15.26 7.20
N THR A 207 -5.02 15.35 8.14
CA THR A 207 -5.24 16.56 8.94
C THR A 207 -4.19 16.69 10.03
N ALA A 208 -3.79 15.58 10.68
CA ALA A 208 -2.76 15.58 11.71
C ALA A 208 -1.40 16.06 11.15
N MET A 209 -1.04 15.64 9.93
CA MET A 209 0.22 16.02 9.27
C MET A 209 0.30 17.49 8.79
N LYS A 210 -0.81 18.25 8.86
CA LYS A 210 -0.85 19.68 8.48
C LYS A 210 -0.54 20.61 9.66
N ASN A 211 -0.60 20.09 10.88
CA ASN A 211 -0.38 20.84 12.12
C ASN A 211 1.07 20.69 12.59
#